data_AF-A0A938F3M8-F1
#
_entry.id   AF-A0A938F3M8-F1
#
_cell.length_a   1.000
_cell.length_b   1.000
_cell.length_c   1.000
_cell.angle_alpha   90.00
_cell.angle_beta   90.00
_cell.angle_gamma   90.00
#
_symmetry.space_group_name_H-M   'P 1'
#
loop_
_entity.id
_entity.type
_entity.pdbx_description
1 polymer ?
#
loop_
_entity_poly.entity_id
_entity_poly.type
_entity_poly.pdbx_seq_one_letter_code
_entity_poly.pdbx_strand_id
1 'polypeptide(L)'
;MKSVFKKTKVICTIGPSSCNQKTLEGFILGGMDIARINTSHTPETEVKRLIDIIRKASRDLNSNTAIMLDLQGSKIRVDKLKKEIQLADDQVVIFMTTHSAKSSRDIILNISADISSNNLHNNSLHMSADTPVIKVDYENFISDLKPGCTVFIDDGLLEFQILYINKDKDIAKAKVIRGGVLKSRKGINLPGISVSTDSVTEKDIEFLNLGIDLGVDFIAQSFVRNADDLKKIKEIILKKKSHQMVIAKIEKHEAVSNFDSILRYADGIMVARGDLGIELPEEDIPNIQKTIISKSNIVGKPVITATQMLDSMIRNPRPTRAEVSDVANAILDGSDAVMLSGETAIGNYPLDALQTMVRVIIKTEEALDYEDIMQKKFKYRKNTITEAISFAACEIARSLIAAVIITSTQSGSTARQISKNRPKSIIIGASPHEWVMRQLMMTWGVI
;
A
#
# COMPACT_ATOMS: atom_id res chain seq x y z
N MET A 1 -9.84 -27.33 16.75
CA MET A 1 -10.82 -26.40 16.16
C MET A 1 -11.27 -27.00 14.84
N LYS A 2 -12.57 -27.06 14.54
CA LYS A 2 -13.01 -27.31 13.15
C LYS A 2 -12.37 -26.22 12.29
N SER A 3 -11.70 -26.60 11.21
CA SER A 3 -11.21 -25.66 10.20
C SER A 3 -12.40 -24.85 9.69
N VAL A 4 -12.50 -23.59 10.11
CA VAL A 4 -13.51 -22.68 9.58
C VAL A 4 -12.89 -22.02 8.36
N PHE A 5 -13.43 -22.35 7.20
CA PHE A 5 -13.00 -21.76 5.94
C PHE A 5 -13.43 -20.29 5.88
N LYS A 6 -12.48 -19.41 5.55
CA LYS A 6 -12.72 -17.99 5.29
C LYS A 6 -12.51 -17.67 3.80
N LYS A 7 -13.33 -16.78 3.25
CA LYS A 7 -13.24 -16.41 1.83
C LYS A 7 -12.29 -15.25 1.60
N THR A 8 -12.38 -14.20 2.40
CA THR A 8 -11.47 -13.06 2.41
C THR A 8 -10.11 -13.49 2.93
N LYS A 9 -9.09 -13.06 2.20
CA LYS A 9 -7.69 -13.41 2.41
C LYS A 9 -7.04 -12.48 3.44
N VAL A 10 -6.03 -12.99 4.14
CA VAL A 10 -5.26 -12.24 5.12
C VAL A 10 -3.82 -12.19 4.69
N ILE A 11 -3.31 -10.97 4.54
CA ILE A 11 -1.91 -10.68 4.28
C ILE A 11 -1.27 -10.24 5.59
N CYS A 12 -0.20 -10.89 6.01
CA CYS A 12 0.56 -10.47 7.20
C CYS A 12 1.94 -9.98 6.79
N THR A 13 2.33 -8.82 7.29
CA THR A 13 3.69 -8.31 7.12
C THR A 13 4.63 -9.04 8.07
N ILE A 14 5.72 -9.57 7.52
CA ILE A 14 6.75 -10.28 8.29
C ILE A 14 7.82 -9.29 8.74
N GLY A 15 8.19 -9.39 10.02
CA GLY A 15 9.16 -8.49 10.65
C GLY A 15 9.76 -9.10 11.92
N PRO A 16 10.45 -8.31 12.74
CA PRO A 16 11.13 -8.78 13.95
C PRO A 16 10.26 -9.64 14.88
N SER A 17 8.97 -9.31 15.03
CA SER A 17 8.04 -10.05 15.89
C SER A 17 7.52 -11.36 15.27
N SER A 18 7.78 -11.61 13.99
CA SER A 18 7.21 -12.74 13.24
C SER A 18 8.20 -13.48 12.33
N CYS A 19 9.49 -13.15 12.34
CA CYS A 19 10.50 -13.75 11.46
C CYS A 19 11.17 -15.04 11.97
N ASN A 20 10.55 -15.74 12.93
CA ASN A 20 11.01 -17.05 13.42
C ASN A 20 10.06 -18.17 12.96
N GLN A 21 10.61 -19.38 12.81
CA GLN A 21 9.90 -20.54 12.25
C GLN A 21 8.56 -20.84 12.98
N LYS A 22 8.59 -20.91 14.31
CA LYS A 22 7.42 -21.24 15.14
C LYS A 22 6.28 -20.23 14.97
N THR A 23 6.63 -18.94 14.85
CA THR A 23 5.63 -17.88 14.67
C THR A 23 5.03 -17.92 13.27
N LEU A 24 5.84 -18.17 12.25
CA LEU A 24 5.37 -18.34 10.87
C LEU A 24 4.44 -19.55 10.73
N GLU A 25 4.76 -20.68 11.35
CA GLU A 25 3.87 -21.84 11.40
C GLU A 25 2.55 -21.49 12.11
N GLY A 26 2.63 -20.76 13.22
CA GLY A 26 1.47 -20.22 13.93
C GLY A 26 0.62 -19.28 13.07
N PHE A 27 1.25 -18.46 12.20
CA PHE A 27 0.55 -17.60 11.27
C PHE A 27 -0.18 -18.38 10.18
N ILE A 28 0.48 -19.37 9.56
CA ILE A 28 -0.13 -20.21 8.53
C ILE A 28 -1.33 -20.96 9.11
N LEU A 29 -1.15 -21.62 10.27
CA LEU A 29 -2.25 -22.30 10.97
C LEU A 29 -3.32 -21.34 11.48
N GLY A 30 -2.93 -20.10 11.79
CA GLY A 30 -3.81 -19.03 12.25
C GLY A 30 -4.62 -18.36 11.13
N GLY A 31 -4.38 -18.70 9.86
CA GLY A 31 -5.15 -18.23 8.71
C GLY A 31 -4.48 -17.16 7.85
N MET A 32 -3.16 -16.99 7.94
CA MET A 32 -2.40 -16.18 6.98
C MET A 32 -2.37 -16.88 5.61
N ASP A 33 -2.76 -16.17 4.54
CA ASP A 33 -2.67 -16.70 3.17
C ASP A 33 -1.40 -16.22 2.46
N ILE A 34 -0.95 -15.00 2.79
CA ILE A 34 0.15 -14.32 2.10
C ILE A 34 1.06 -13.65 3.12
N ALA A 35 2.36 -13.94 3.03
CA ALA A 35 3.40 -13.26 3.78
C ALA A 35 3.93 -12.07 2.97
N ARG A 36 3.82 -10.86 3.51
CA ARG A 36 4.36 -9.63 2.93
C ARG A 36 5.74 -9.33 3.49
N ILE A 37 6.70 -9.05 2.61
CA ILE A 37 8.04 -8.56 2.94
C ILE A 37 8.15 -7.11 2.45
N ASN A 38 8.41 -6.16 3.35
CA ASN A 38 8.49 -4.74 3.03
C ASN A 38 9.96 -4.29 2.86
N THR A 39 10.37 -4.01 1.63
CA THR A 39 11.77 -3.66 1.31
C THR A 39 12.18 -2.27 1.79
N SER A 40 11.24 -1.44 2.26
CA SER A 40 11.56 -0.16 2.90
C SER A 40 12.41 -0.31 4.17
N HIS A 41 12.32 -1.47 4.84
CA HIS A 41 12.99 -1.75 6.11
C HIS A 41 13.79 -3.05 6.10
N THR A 42 13.67 -3.87 5.05
CA THR A 42 14.34 -5.16 4.96
C THR A 42 15.48 -5.09 3.94
N PRO A 43 16.75 -5.25 4.36
CA PRO A 43 17.88 -5.32 3.43
C PRO A 43 17.85 -6.62 2.61
N GLU A 44 18.51 -6.64 1.46
CA GLU A 44 18.51 -7.79 0.53
C GLU A 44 18.90 -9.13 1.16
N THR A 45 19.93 -9.12 2.01
CA THR A 45 20.41 -10.32 2.72
C THR A 45 19.30 -10.93 3.58
N GLU A 46 18.47 -10.09 4.17
CA GLU A 46 17.37 -10.50 5.03
C GLU A 46 16.15 -10.94 4.21
N VAL A 47 15.88 -10.31 3.05
CA VAL A 47 14.79 -10.73 2.14
C VAL A 47 14.95 -12.20 1.77
N LYS A 48 16.16 -12.62 1.39
CA LYS A 48 16.42 -14.02 1.04
C LYS A 48 16.14 -14.97 2.21
N ARG A 49 16.66 -14.64 3.39
CA ARG A 49 16.45 -15.41 4.62
C ARG A 49 14.95 -15.56 4.94
N LEU A 50 14.18 -14.48 4.83
CA LEU A 50 12.74 -14.48 5.07
C LEU A 50 11.98 -15.36 4.08
N ILE A 51 12.30 -15.27 2.79
CA ILE A 51 11.68 -16.12 1.76
C ILE A 51 11.93 -17.60 2.08
N ASP A 52 13.17 -17.98 2.42
CA ASP A 52 13.53 -19.35 2.72
C ASP A 52 12.74 -19.94 3.91
N ILE A 53 12.63 -19.19 5.01
CA ILE A 53 11.88 -19.64 6.20
C ILE A 53 10.37 -19.70 5.94
N ILE A 54 9.81 -18.76 5.16
CA ILE A 54 8.38 -18.78 4.79
C ILE A 54 8.09 -20.00 3.92
N ARG A 55 8.92 -20.25 2.90
CA ARG A 55 8.76 -21.42 2.02
C ARG A 55 8.95 -22.73 2.78
N LYS A 56 9.88 -22.79 3.75
CA LYS A 56 10.04 -23.94 4.63
C LYS A 56 8.77 -24.19 5.46
N ALA A 57 8.29 -23.19 6.20
CA ALA A 57 7.06 -23.31 6.99
C ALA A 57 5.85 -23.70 6.13
N SER A 58 5.74 -23.14 4.92
CA SER A 58 4.69 -23.49 3.97
C SER A 58 4.73 -24.96 3.56
N ARG A 59 5.93 -25.50 3.24
CA ARG A 59 6.12 -26.91 2.88
C ARG A 59 5.86 -27.85 4.06
N ASP A 60 6.38 -27.54 5.24
CA ASP A 60 6.22 -28.36 6.44
C ASP A 60 4.75 -28.53 6.83
N LEU A 61 3.92 -27.50 6.56
CA LEU A 61 2.49 -27.50 6.81
C LEU A 61 1.63 -27.89 5.59
N ASN A 62 2.26 -28.27 4.47
CA ASN A 62 1.59 -28.58 3.21
C ASN A 62 0.57 -27.50 2.77
N SER A 63 0.97 -26.23 2.92
CA SER A 63 0.15 -25.06 2.57
C SER A 63 0.67 -24.37 1.31
N ASN A 64 -0.20 -23.62 0.64
CA ASN A 64 0.14 -22.81 -0.53
C ASN A 64 0.47 -21.35 -0.19
N THR A 65 0.96 -21.09 1.04
CA THR A 65 1.21 -19.72 1.53
C THR A 65 2.06 -18.94 0.53
N ALA A 66 1.50 -17.83 0.05
CA ALA A 66 2.14 -17.00 -0.96
C ALA A 66 3.06 -15.95 -0.35
N ILE A 67 3.94 -15.39 -1.17
CA ILE A 67 4.87 -14.33 -0.77
C ILE A 67 4.64 -13.10 -1.65
N MET A 68 4.46 -11.95 -1.01
CA MET A 68 4.42 -10.64 -1.63
C MET A 68 5.67 -9.85 -1.25
N LEU A 69 6.39 -9.34 -2.26
CA LEU A 69 7.45 -8.37 -2.07
C LEU A 69 6.91 -6.97 -2.32
N ASP A 70 6.87 -6.12 -1.29
CA ASP A 70 6.40 -4.74 -1.35
C ASP A 70 7.60 -3.80 -1.52
N LEU A 71 7.69 -3.19 -2.70
CA LEU A 71 8.77 -2.32 -3.12
C LEU A 71 8.68 -0.96 -2.42
N GLN A 72 9.82 -0.31 -2.19
CA GLN A 72 9.87 0.93 -1.43
C GLN A 72 9.29 2.11 -2.21
N GLY A 73 9.57 2.18 -3.51
CA GLY A 73 9.22 3.33 -4.36
C GLY A 73 10.03 4.59 -4.02
N SER A 74 9.79 5.68 -4.75
CA SER A 74 10.47 6.95 -4.50
C SER A 74 9.86 7.69 -3.30
N LYS A 75 10.63 7.80 -2.22
CA LYS A 75 10.27 8.57 -1.02
C LYS A 75 11.14 9.81 -0.89
N ILE A 76 10.51 10.96 -0.71
CA ILE A 76 11.19 12.21 -0.34
C ILE A 76 11.41 12.20 1.17
N ARG A 77 12.59 12.61 1.64
CA ARG A 77 12.91 12.66 3.06
C ARG A 77 13.68 13.92 3.43
N VAL A 78 13.62 14.22 4.72
CA VAL A 78 14.51 15.19 5.36
C VAL A 78 15.91 14.61 5.43
N ASP A 79 16.91 15.40 5.07
CA ASP A 79 18.30 14.99 5.11
C ASP A 79 18.79 14.80 6.56
N LYS A 80 20.02 14.31 6.73
CA LYS A 80 20.62 14.11 8.04
C LYS A 80 20.82 15.45 8.76
N LEU A 81 20.12 15.61 9.88
CA LEU A 81 20.24 16.76 10.76
C LEU A 81 21.41 16.56 11.73
N LYS A 82 22.10 17.66 12.10
CA LYS A 82 23.14 17.62 13.14
C LYS A 82 22.56 17.32 14.52
N LYS A 83 21.37 17.86 14.80
CA LYS A 83 20.56 17.65 16.00
C LYS A 83 19.09 17.74 15.61
N GLU A 84 18.22 17.17 16.42
CA GLU A 84 16.78 17.38 16.27
C GLU A 84 16.45 18.87 16.37
N ILE A 85 15.47 19.33 15.58
CA ILE A 85 15.07 20.74 15.53
C ILE A 85 13.69 20.86 16.17
N GLN A 86 13.57 21.68 17.21
CA GLN A 86 12.28 22.05 17.77
C GLN A 86 11.68 23.17 16.90
N LEU A 87 10.48 22.94 16.38
CA LEU A 87 9.73 23.91 15.60
C LEU A 87 8.50 24.34 16.39
N ALA A 88 8.25 25.65 16.45
CA ALA A 88 7.05 26.22 17.04
C ALA A 88 6.02 26.58 15.96
N ASP A 89 4.74 26.61 16.34
CA ASP A 89 3.68 27.11 15.47
C ASP A 89 3.95 28.56 15.06
N ASP A 90 3.51 28.92 13.86
CA ASP A 90 3.75 30.20 13.20
C ASP A 90 5.23 30.56 12.91
N GLN A 91 6.18 29.70 13.28
CA GLN A 91 7.60 29.91 13.00
C GLN A 91 7.88 29.89 11.50
N VAL A 92 8.82 30.71 11.06
CA VAL A 92 9.32 30.70 9.68
C VAL A 92 10.51 29.73 9.57
N VAL A 93 10.51 28.92 8.51
CA VAL A 93 11.62 28.02 8.15
C VAL A 93 12.00 28.17 6.68
N ILE A 94 13.18 27.66 6.32
CA ILE A 94 13.66 27.59 4.94
C ILE A 94 13.82 26.12 4.56
N PHE A 95 13.25 25.74 3.42
CA PHE A 95 13.56 24.50 2.73
C PHE A 95 14.60 24.73 1.64
N MET A 96 15.48 23.75 1.43
CA MET A 96 16.43 23.69 0.31
C MET A 96 16.77 22.24 -0.02
N THR A 97 17.30 21.99 -1.21
CA THR A 97 17.79 20.65 -1.56
C THR A 97 19.19 20.40 -1.03
N THR A 98 19.54 19.13 -0.83
CA THR A 98 20.88 18.72 -0.37
C THR A 98 22.00 19.17 -1.33
N HIS A 99 21.72 19.34 -2.61
CA HIS A 99 22.70 19.74 -3.63
C HIS A 99 23.00 21.24 -3.67
N SER A 100 22.27 22.08 -2.92
CA SER A 100 22.57 23.50 -2.83
C SER A 100 23.96 23.74 -2.22
N ALA A 101 24.91 24.16 -3.07
CA ALA A 101 26.33 24.31 -2.77
C ALA A 101 26.66 25.44 -1.76
N LYS A 102 25.66 26.21 -1.30
CA LYS A 102 25.86 27.39 -0.46
C LYS A 102 25.66 27.07 1.02
N SER A 103 26.49 27.68 1.87
CA SER A 103 26.33 27.62 3.33
C SER A 103 24.97 28.18 3.74
N SER A 104 24.30 27.53 4.69
CA SER A 104 23.00 27.98 5.24
C SER A 104 23.02 29.45 5.70
N ARG A 105 24.18 29.96 6.17
CA ARG A 105 24.35 31.36 6.57
C ARG A 105 24.39 32.34 5.39
N ASP A 106 25.11 31.99 4.33
CA ASP A 106 25.24 32.85 3.14
C ASP A 106 23.91 32.97 2.40
N ILE A 107 23.08 31.92 2.48
CA ILE A 107 21.74 31.90 1.90
C ILE A 107 20.81 32.85 2.67
N ILE A 108 20.77 32.77 4.01
CA ILE A 108 19.91 33.63 4.85
C ILE A 108 20.22 35.12 4.64
N LEU A 109 21.51 35.47 4.57
CA LEU A 109 21.96 36.85 4.32
C LEU A 109 21.54 37.35 2.93
N ASN A 110 21.68 36.50 1.90
CA ASN A 110 21.31 36.87 0.52
C ASN A 110 19.80 36.90 0.26
N ILE A 111 18.97 36.16 1.02
CA ILE A 111 17.51 36.22 0.90
C ILE A 111 16.98 37.50 1.56
N SER A 112 17.56 37.88 2.70
CA SER A 112 17.18 39.11 3.41
C SER A 112 17.37 40.36 2.53
N ALA A 113 18.38 40.34 1.65
CA ALA A 113 18.64 41.38 0.65
C ALA A 113 17.66 41.37 -0.54
N ASP A 114 17.20 40.20 -1.01
CA ASP A 114 16.22 40.10 -2.11
C ASP A 114 14.81 40.52 -1.68
N ILE A 115 14.40 40.18 -0.44
CA ILE A 115 13.07 40.54 0.07
C ILE A 115 12.97 42.06 0.27
N SER A 116 14.08 42.71 0.63
CA SER A 116 14.14 44.16 0.80
C SER A 116 14.19 44.93 -0.53
N SER A 117 14.59 44.31 -1.65
CA SER A 117 14.60 44.96 -2.98
C SER A 117 13.28 44.81 -3.77
N ASN A 118 12.44 43.81 -3.47
CA ASN A 118 11.22 43.52 -4.23
C ASN A 118 9.90 44.14 -3.71
N ASN A 119 9.95 45.13 -2.79
CA ASN A 119 8.76 45.88 -2.34
C ASN A 119 7.55 45.01 -1.94
N LEU A 120 7.77 43.81 -1.38
CA LEU A 120 6.72 43.07 -0.69
C LEU A 120 6.51 43.70 0.69
N HIS A 121 5.77 44.80 0.74
CA HIS A 121 5.19 45.33 1.96
C HIS A 121 4.14 44.35 2.49
N ASN A 122 4.58 43.33 3.24
CA ASN A 122 3.78 42.68 4.25
C ASN A 122 4.66 42.35 5.47
N ASN A 123 4.34 43.02 6.58
CA ASN A 123 5.08 43.13 7.84
C ASN A 123 5.22 41.83 8.67
N SER A 124 5.33 40.64 8.08
CA SER A 124 5.33 39.36 8.85
C SER A 124 6.47 38.39 8.53
N LEU A 125 7.51 38.82 7.81
CA LEU A 125 8.50 37.90 7.23
C LEU A 125 9.96 38.20 7.61
N HIS A 126 10.22 38.73 8.82
CA HIS A 126 11.60 38.90 9.32
C HIS A 126 12.34 37.55 9.39
N MET A 127 13.43 37.42 8.62
CA MET A 127 14.36 36.30 8.70
C MET A 127 15.50 36.70 9.63
N SER A 128 15.70 35.94 10.71
CA SER A 128 16.88 36.09 11.56
C SER A 128 17.97 35.13 11.10
N ALA A 129 19.21 35.39 11.51
CA ALA A 129 20.34 34.49 11.28
C ALA A 129 20.13 33.07 11.85
N ASP A 130 19.16 32.91 12.77
CA ASP A 130 18.80 31.66 13.44
C ASP A 130 17.58 30.96 12.82
N THR A 131 17.10 31.43 11.67
CA THR A 131 15.99 30.78 10.95
C THR A 131 16.35 29.33 10.63
N PRO A 132 15.57 28.32 11.08
CA PRO A 132 15.88 26.93 10.82
C PRO A 132 15.88 26.60 9.33
N VAL A 133 16.88 25.82 8.91
CA VAL A 133 17.03 25.34 7.55
C VAL A 133 16.80 23.83 7.51
N ILE A 134 15.84 23.41 6.71
CA ILE A 134 15.47 22.01 6.49
C ILE A 134 15.97 21.61 5.10
N LYS A 135 16.92 20.67 5.08
CA LYS A 135 17.44 20.10 3.83
C LYS A 135 16.61 18.88 3.42
N VAL A 136 16.34 18.77 2.13
CA VAL A 136 15.52 17.70 1.54
C VAL A 136 16.35 16.91 0.53
N ASP A 137 16.25 15.57 0.57
CA ASP A 137 17.00 14.66 -0.30
C ASP A 137 16.35 14.41 -1.66
N TYR A 138 15.68 15.43 -2.19
CA TYR A 138 15.04 15.41 -3.50
C TYR A 138 15.44 16.64 -4.33
N GLU A 139 16.13 16.41 -5.43
CA GLU A 139 16.72 17.47 -6.27
C GLU A 139 15.67 18.40 -6.89
N ASN A 140 14.50 17.89 -7.28
CA ASN A 140 13.43 18.71 -7.85
C ASN A 140 12.43 19.20 -6.79
N PHE A 141 12.77 19.15 -5.50
CA PHE A 141 11.86 19.55 -4.43
C PHE A 141 11.38 20.99 -4.61
N ILE A 142 12.30 21.95 -4.76
CA ILE A 142 11.93 23.37 -4.88
C ILE A 142 11.26 23.67 -6.23
N SER A 143 11.64 22.97 -7.30
CA SER A 143 11.08 23.19 -8.63
C SER A 143 9.63 22.72 -8.75
N ASP A 144 9.25 21.67 -8.02
CA ASP A 144 7.90 21.09 -8.00
C ASP A 144 6.92 21.85 -7.08
N LEU A 145 7.42 22.58 -6.07
CA LEU A 145 6.56 23.35 -5.14
C LEU A 145 5.81 24.50 -5.84
N LYS A 146 4.68 24.89 -5.25
CA LYS A 146 3.89 26.07 -5.65
C LYS A 146 3.64 26.98 -4.44
N PRO A 147 3.65 28.31 -4.57
CA PRO A 147 3.28 29.18 -3.46
C PRO A 147 1.89 28.84 -2.93
N GLY A 148 1.74 28.83 -1.61
CA GLY A 148 0.52 28.44 -0.90
C GLY A 148 0.35 26.94 -0.68
N CYS A 149 1.18 26.08 -1.26
CA CYS A 149 1.03 24.62 -1.09
C CYS A 149 1.43 24.17 0.31
N THR A 150 0.89 23.03 0.72
CA THR A 150 1.20 22.37 1.99
C THR A 150 2.35 21.38 1.81
N VAL A 151 3.22 21.32 2.79
CA VAL A 151 4.25 20.28 2.94
C VAL A 151 4.02 19.60 4.28
N PHE A 152 3.93 18.28 4.26
CA PHE A 152 3.87 17.46 5.47
C PHE A 152 5.20 16.77 5.71
N ILE A 153 5.60 16.65 6.98
CA ILE A 153 6.75 15.85 7.40
C ILE A 153 6.35 14.90 8.53
N ASP A 154 6.89 13.68 8.49
CA ASP A 154 6.66 12.63 9.49
C ASP A 154 5.18 12.21 9.53
N ASP A 155 4.67 11.73 8.40
CA ASP A 155 3.31 11.21 8.23
C ASP A 155 2.21 12.22 8.62
N GLY A 156 2.43 13.50 8.29
CA GLY A 156 1.49 14.59 8.59
C GLY A 156 1.64 15.21 10.00
N LEU A 157 2.56 14.72 10.81
CA LEU A 157 2.77 15.23 12.18
C LEU A 157 3.20 16.70 12.19
N LEU A 158 4.07 17.10 11.25
CA LEU A 158 4.50 18.48 11.05
C LEU A 158 3.89 19.01 9.76
N GLU A 159 3.38 20.24 9.81
CA GLU A 159 2.68 20.87 8.70
C GLU A 159 3.27 22.24 8.40
N PHE A 160 3.55 22.48 7.12
CA PHE A 160 4.15 23.71 6.64
C PHE A 160 3.36 24.25 5.46
N GLN A 161 3.20 25.57 5.40
CA GLN A 161 2.65 26.27 4.24
C GLN A 161 3.74 27.04 3.53
N ILE A 162 3.94 26.78 2.23
CA ILE A 162 4.93 27.47 1.42
C ILE A 162 4.46 28.91 1.17
N LEU A 163 5.26 29.88 1.61
CA LEU A 163 4.98 31.31 1.44
C LEU A 163 5.64 31.86 0.17
N TYR A 164 6.86 31.41 -0.11
CA TYR A 164 7.68 31.95 -1.18
C TYR A 164 8.65 30.90 -1.73
N ILE A 165 8.96 30.98 -3.02
CA ILE A 165 9.87 30.06 -3.71
C ILE A 165 10.83 30.89 -4.55
N ASN A 166 12.12 30.60 -4.47
CA ASN A 166 13.13 31.09 -5.40
C ASN A 166 13.87 29.88 -5.99
N LYS A 167 13.54 29.56 -7.25
CA LYS A 167 14.09 28.40 -7.96
C LYS A 167 15.58 28.57 -8.29
N ASP A 168 16.02 29.79 -8.64
CA ASP A 168 17.42 30.07 -8.99
C ASP A 168 18.37 29.87 -7.80
N LYS A 169 17.88 30.15 -6.59
CA LYS A 169 18.62 29.95 -5.34
C LYS A 169 18.35 28.60 -4.68
N ASP A 170 17.46 27.79 -5.25
CA ASP A 170 17.01 26.51 -4.71
C ASP A 170 16.53 26.59 -3.25
N ILE A 171 15.59 27.51 -3.00
CA ILE A 171 15.02 27.76 -1.68
C ILE A 171 13.51 27.93 -1.72
N ALA A 172 12.85 27.52 -0.64
CA ALA A 172 11.47 27.86 -0.36
C ALA A 172 11.34 28.32 1.09
N LYS A 173 10.59 29.39 1.31
CA LYS A 173 10.24 29.88 2.64
C LYS A 173 8.89 29.34 3.02
N ALA A 174 8.77 28.80 4.23
CA ALA A 174 7.53 28.23 4.71
C ALA A 174 7.19 28.75 6.11
N LYS A 175 5.89 28.78 6.39
CA LYS A 175 5.33 28.97 7.73
C LYS A 175 5.03 27.60 8.34
N VAL A 176 5.45 27.37 9.57
CA VAL A 176 5.04 26.21 10.35
C VAL A 176 3.57 26.43 10.76
N ILE A 177 2.69 25.58 10.26
CA ILE A 177 1.28 25.55 10.67
C ILE A 177 1.15 24.67 11.93
N ARG A 178 1.91 23.57 11.97
CA ARG A 178 1.97 22.65 13.10
C ARG A 178 3.40 22.26 13.40
N GLY A 179 3.90 22.73 14.54
CA GLY A 179 5.24 22.52 15.04
C GLY A 179 5.42 21.18 15.77
N GLY A 180 6.63 20.96 16.26
CA GLY A 180 7.03 19.73 16.92
C GLY A 180 8.52 19.45 16.76
N VAL A 181 8.93 18.21 17.08
CA VAL A 181 10.33 17.78 16.98
C VAL A 181 10.60 17.20 15.60
N LEU A 182 11.41 17.90 14.81
CA LEU A 182 11.89 17.42 13.52
C LEU A 182 13.13 16.54 13.68
N LYS A 183 13.07 15.33 13.11
CA LYS A 183 14.16 14.34 13.13
C LYS A 183 14.73 14.10 11.74
N SER A 184 15.90 13.48 11.69
CA SER A 184 16.55 13.09 10.42
C SER A 184 15.74 12.02 9.69
N ARG A 185 15.81 12.01 8.34
CA ARG A 185 15.28 10.94 7.48
C ARG A 185 13.76 10.73 7.56
N LYS A 186 13.03 11.68 8.15
CA LYS A 186 11.56 11.68 8.17
C LYS A 186 11.01 11.90 6.75
N GLY A 187 9.94 11.18 6.42
CA GLY A 187 9.30 11.28 5.11
C GLY A 187 8.67 12.65 4.90
N ILE A 188 8.65 13.11 3.65
CA ILE A 188 7.99 14.34 3.23
C ILE A 188 6.91 13.99 2.22
N ASN A 189 5.72 14.56 2.40
CA ASN A 189 4.61 14.41 1.49
C ASN A 189 4.21 15.79 0.95
N LEU A 190 3.78 15.80 -0.31
CA LEU A 190 3.42 16.99 -1.07
C LEU A 190 2.01 16.83 -1.65
N PRO A 191 0.96 17.00 -0.81
CA PRO A 191 -0.43 16.74 -1.22
C PRO A 191 -0.83 17.57 -2.43
N GLY A 192 -1.42 16.92 -3.43
CA GLY A 192 -1.86 17.57 -4.67
C GLY A 192 -0.73 18.06 -5.59
N ILE A 193 0.53 17.71 -5.31
CA ILE A 193 1.67 18.03 -6.18
C ILE A 193 2.17 16.77 -6.87
N SER A 194 2.20 16.82 -8.19
CA SER A 194 2.84 15.79 -9.01
C SER A 194 4.35 15.95 -8.98
N VAL A 195 4.98 15.04 -8.24
CA VAL A 195 6.43 14.96 -8.08
C VAL A 195 7.07 14.47 -9.37
N SER A 196 8.17 15.09 -9.80
CA SER A 196 8.86 14.79 -11.06
C SER A 196 9.74 13.52 -11.03
N THR A 197 9.76 12.76 -9.93
CA THR A 197 10.54 11.50 -9.83
C THR A 197 9.89 10.34 -10.58
N ASP A 198 10.69 9.33 -10.93
CA ASP A 198 10.16 8.02 -11.29
C ASP A 198 9.53 7.33 -10.07
N SER A 199 8.46 6.55 -10.30
CA SER A 199 7.80 5.76 -9.25
C SER A 199 8.61 4.54 -8.82
N VAL A 200 9.53 4.07 -9.68
CA VAL A 200 10.39 2.91 -9.47
C VAL A 200 11.83 3.38 -9.41
N THR A 201 12.52 3.11 -8.30
CA THR A 201 13.93 3.44 -8.10
C THR A 201 14.86 2.35 -8.62
N GLU A 202 16.16 2.64 -8.77
CA GLU A 202 17.17 1.62 -9.10
C GLU A 202 17.19 0.48 -8.07
N LYS A 203 17.09 0.85 -6.79
CA LYS A 203 16.99 -0.11 -5.67
C LYS A 203 15.71 -0.95 -5.75
N ASP A 204 14.59 -0.40 -6.21
CA ASP A 204 13.39 -1.19 -6.45
C ASP A 204 13.59 -2.20 -7.59
N ILE A 205 14.37 -1.85 -8.61
CA ILE A 205 14.74 -2.78 -9.70
C ILE A 205 15.63 -3.91 -9.17
N GLU A 206 16.58 -3.61 -8.28
CA GLU A 206 17.41 -4.63 -7.61
C GLU A 206 16.54 -5.61 -6.80
N PHE A 207 15.64 -5.10 -5.96
CA PHE A 207 14.70 -5.95 -5.20
C PHE A 207 13.73 -6.70 -6.09
N LEU A 208 13.23 -6.09 -7.17
CA LEU A 208 12.38 -6.76 -8.15
C LEU A 208 13.11 -7.96 -8.75
N ASN A 209 14.35 -7.75 -9.20
CA ASN A 209 15.16 -8.82 -9.78
C ASN A 209 15.40 -9.95 -8.76
N LEU A 210 15.79 -9.61 -7.54
CA LEU A 210 15.99 -10.56 -6.45
C LEU A 210 14.70 -11.35 -6.16
N GLY A 211 13.55 -10.66 -6.08
CA GLY A 211 12.25 -11.29 -5.83
C GLY A 211 11.85 -12.25 -6.94
N ILE A 212 12.07 -11.89 -8.20
CA ILE A 212 11.82 -12.77 -9.35
C ILE A 212 12.71 -14.02 -9.25
N ASP A 213 14.00 -13.84 -8.99
CA ASP A 213 14.98 -14.93 -8.93
C ASP A 213 14.71 -15.89 -7.75
N LEU A 214 14.17 -15.37 -6.64
CA LEU A 214 13.76 -16.15 -5.47
C LEU A 214 12.32 -16.70 -5.57
N GLY A 215 11.61 -16.43 -6.67
CA GLY A 215 10.28 -16.97 -6.93
C GLY A 215 9.21 -16.48 -5.95
N VAL A 216 9.20 -15.19 -5.61
CA VAL A 216 8.03 -14.56 -4.95
C VAL A 216 6.82 -14.61 -5.88
N ASP A 217 5.61 -14.51 -5.32
CA ASP A 217 4.37 -14.69 -6.08
C ASP A 217 3.79 -13.34 -6.55
N PHE A 218 3.96 -12.30 -5.74
CA PHE A 218 3.44 -10.95 -5.98
C PHE A 218 4.53 -9.88 -5.80
N ILE A 219 4.46 -8.84 -6.63
CA ILE A 219 5.23 -7.60 -6.48
C ILE A 219 4.22 -6.47 -6.22
N ALA A 220 4.30 -5.82 -5.06
CA ALA A 220 3.50 -4.62 -4.78
C ALA A 220 4.33 -3.38 -5.10
N GLN A 221 3.87 -2.58 -6.05
CA GLN A 221 4.52 -1.35 -6.49
C GLN A 221 3.95 -0.16 -5.73
N SER A 222 4.80 0.51 -4.95
CA SER A 222 4.47 1.75 -4.23
C SER A 222 4.37 2.96 -5.17
N PHE A 223 3.64 3.98 -4.74
CA PHE A 223 3.52 5.29 -5.39
C PHE A 223 3.21 5.23 -6.89
N VAL A 224 2.36 4.29 -7.30
CA VAL A 224 1.83 4.26 -8.67
C VAL A 224 1.04 5.56 -8.88
N ARG A 225 1.21 6.20 -10.03
CA ARG A 225 0.48 7.41 -10.44
C ARG A 225 -0.27 7.22 -11.75
N ASN A 226 0.27 6.38 -12.64
CA ASN A 226 -0.31 6.12 -13.95
C ASN A 226 -0.02 4.68 -14.42
N ALA A 227 -0.55 4.32 -15.60
CA ALA A 227 -0.37 2.99 -16.18
C ALA A 227 1.07 2.69 -16.62
N ASP A 228 1.85 3.70 -17.00
CA ASP A 228 3.23 3.50 -17.50
C ASP A 228 4.19 3.11 -16.38
N ASP A 229 3.93 3.57 -15.15
CA ASP A 229 4.62 3.11 -13.94
C ASP A 229 4.60 1.58 -13.82
N LEU A 230 3.46 0.94 -14.10
CA LEU A 230 3.28 -0.51 -14.03
C LEU A 230 3.92 -1.24 -15.22
N LYS A 231 3.92 -0.62 -16.41
CA LYS A 231 4.50 -1.22 -17.62
C LYS A 231 5.99 -1.51 -17.42
N LYS A 232 6.73 -0.59 -16.79
CA LYS A 232 8.16 -0.76 -16.49
C LYS A 232 8.44 -2.07 -15.73
N ILE A 233 7.72 -2.31 -14.64
CA ILE A 233 7.88 -3.55 -13.84
C ILE A 233 7.45 -4.79 -14.64
N LYS A 234 6.32 -4.71 -15.35
CA LYS A 234 5.81 -5.84 -16.14
C LYS A 234 6.74 -6.24 -17.28
N GLU A 235 7.39 -5.28 -17.93
CA GLU A 235 8.38 -5.55 -18.97
C GLU A 235 9.59 -6.30 -18.43
N ILE A 236 10.06 -5.97 -17.22
CA ILE A 236 11.17 -6.69 -16.56
C ILE A 236 10.78 -8.13 -16.26
N ILE A 237 9.59 -8.35 -15.68
CA ILE A 237 9.05 -9.69 -15.39
C ILE A 237 8.93 -10.51 -16.68
N LEU A 238 8.40 -9.91 -17.75
CA LEU A 238 8.22 -10.56 -19.05
C LEU A 238 9.57 -10.92 -19.70
N LYS A 239 10.56 -10.02 -19.66
CA LYS A 239 11.92 -10.27 -20.17
C LYS A 239 12.59 -11.43 -19.44
N LYS A 240 12.35 -11.58 -18.13
CA LYS A 240 12.80 -12.73 -17.33
C LYS A 240 11.97 -14.00 -17.54
N LYS A 241 10.94 -13.98 -18.39
CA LYS A 241 9.99 -15.10 -18.62
C LYS A 241 9.38 -15.62 -17.31
N SER A 242 9.12 -14.70 -16.39
CA SER A 242 8.54 -15.01 -15.08
C SER A 242 7.06 -14.64 -15.03
N HIS A 243 6.40 -14.95 -13.91
CA HIS A 243 4.94 -14.96 -13.80
C HIS A 243 4.40 -14.10 -12.65
N GLN A 244 5.25 -13.32 -11.96
CA GLN A 244 4.80 -12.53 -10.80
C GLN A 244 3.64 -11.60 -11.16
N MET A 245 2.64 -11.56 -10.27
CA MET A 245 1.52 -10.62 -10.39
C MET A 245 1.91 -9.26 -9.79
N VAL A 246 1.64 -8.19 -10.52
CA VAL A 246 1.94 -6.82 -10.08
C VAL A 246 0.71 -6.19 -9.41
N ILE A 247 0.83 -5.85 -8.15
CA ILE A 247 -0.18 -5.17 -7.33
C ILE A 247 0.12 -3.68 -7.33
N ALA A 248 -0.80 -2.87 -7.85
CA ALA A 248 -0.66 -1.41 -7.83
C ALA A 248 -1.13 -0.86 -6.49
N LYS A 249 -0.26 -0.16 -5.76
CA LYS A 249 -0.63 0.52 -4.52
C LYS A 249 -1.14 1.92 -4.84
N ILE A 250 -2.40 2.18 -4.48
CA ILE A 250 -3.06 3.46 -4.69
C ILE A 250 -2.81 4.32 -3.46
N GLU A 251 -1.79 5.18 -3.58
CA GLU A 251 -1.24 6.01 -2.50
C GLU A 251 -1.22 7.49 -2.87
N LYS A 252 -1.38 7.80 -4.16
CA LYS A 252 -1.21 9.14 -4.73
C LYS A 252 -2.52 9.65 -5.32
N HIS A 253 -2.76 10.95 -5.23
CA HIS A 253 -3.95 11.60 -5.80
C HIS A 253 -4.06 11.39 -7.32
N GLU A 254 -2.93 11.33 -8.04
CA GLU A 254 -2.92 11.02 -9.48
C GLU A 254 -3.42 9.61 -9.76
N ALA A 255 -3.11 8.64 -8.90
CA ALA A 255 -3.57 7.28 -9.09
C ALA A 255 -5.08 7.13 -8.88
N VAL A 256 -5.68 7.92 -7.99
CA VAL A 256 -7.14 7.98 -7.87
C VAL A 256 -7.76 8.53 -9.14
N SER A 257 -7.20 9.62 -9.68
CA SER A 257 -7.66 10.25 -10.92
C SER A 257 -7.48 9.34 -12.15
N ASN A 258 -6.36 8.63 -12.23
CA ASN A 258 -5.98 7.75 -13.33
C ASN A 258 -6.40 6.30 -13.11
N PHE A 259 -7.23 6.02 -12.11
CA PHE A 259 -7.46 4.67 -11.60
C PHE A 259 -7.90 3.68 -12.69
N ASP A 260 -8.77 4.08 -13.61
CA ASP A 260 -9.25 3.19 -14.67
C ASP A 260 -8.14 2.76 -15.64
N SER A 261 -7.13 3.60 -15.85
CA SER A 261 -5.96 3.23 -16.65
C SER A 261 -5.04 2.28 -15.90
N ILE A 262 -4.77 2.55 -14.61
CA ILE A 262 -3.97 1.71 -13.72
C ILE A 262 -4.61 0.33 -13.60
N LEU A 263 -5.92 0.29 -13.35
CA LEU A 263 -6.70 -0.93 -13.22
C LEU A 263 -6.63 -1.81 -14.46
N ARG A 264 -6.48 -1.26 -15.67
CA ARG A 264 -6.30 -2.08 -16.89
C ARG A 264 -4.97 -2.84 -16.88
N TYR A 265 -3.90 -2.24 -16.39
CA TYR A 265 -2.56 -2.81 -16.42
C TYR A 265 -2.19 -3.60 -15.16
N ALA A 266 -2.71 -3.26 -13.98
CA ALA A 266 -2.40 -3.98 -12.74
C ALA A 266 -2.98 -5.41 -12.72
N ASP A 267 -2.37 -6.34 -12.00
CA ASP A 267 -2.94 -7.69 -11.80
C ASP A 267 -3.83 -7.75 -10.55
N GLY A 268 -3.60 -6.85 -9.60
CA GLY A 268 -4.46 -6.56 -8.46
C GLY A 268 -4.20 -5.15 -7.94
N ILE A 269 -5.02 -4.71 -6.98
CA ILE A 269 -4.99 -3.35 -6.43
C ILE A 269 -4.79 -3.42 -4.92
N MET A 270 -4.05 -2.48 -4.35
CA MET A 270 -3.98 -2.25 -2.91
C MET A 270 -4.42 -0.82 -2.59
N VAL A 271 -5.45 -0.68 -1.77
CA VAL A 271 -5.88 0.61 -1.21
C VAL A 271 -5.04 0.88 0.04
N ALA A 272 -3.98 1.67 -0.10
CA ALA A 272 -3.03 1.97 0.97
C ALA A 272 -3.43 3.27 1.67
N ARG A 273 -4.33 3.14 2.64
CA ARG A 273 -5.09 4.24 3.24
C ARG A 273 -4.24 5.22 4.04
N GLY A 274 -3.18 4.75 4.70
CA GLY A 274 -2.26 5.59 5.45
C GLY A 274 -1.58 6.62 4.55
N ASP A 275 -0.88 6.17 3.51
CA ASP A 275 -0.22 7.08 2.56
C ASP A 275 -1.24 7.92 1.77
N LEU A 276 -2.38 7.32 1.37
CA LEU A 276 -3.42 8.03 0.63
C LEU A 276 -4.11 9.13 1.46
N GLY A 277 -4.31 8.92 2.76
CA GLY A 277 -4.88 9.88 3.70
C GLY A 277 -3.96 11.06 4.02
N ILE A 278 -2.66 10.95 3.73
CA ILE A 278 -1.75 12.10 3.77
C ILE A 278 -1.88 12.93 2.47
N GLU A 279 -2.19 12.29 1.34
CA GLU A 279 -2.26 12.94 0.02
C GLU A 279 -3.61 13.58 -0.29
N LEU A 280 -4.68 13.11 0.34
CA LEU A 280 -6.07 13.54 0.14
C LEU A 280 -6.75 13.74 1.51
N PRO A 281 -7.83 14.54 1.60
CA PRO A 281 -8.60 14.69 2.83
C PRO A 281 -9.04 13.33 3.39
N GLU A 282 -8.82 13.12 4.69
CA GLU A 282 -9.08 11.83 5.36
C GLU A 282 -10.57 11.43 5.28
N GLU A 283 -11.47 12.41 5.29
CA GLU A 283 -12.92 12.23 5.17
C GLU A 283 -13.36 11.67 3.79
N ASP A 284 -12.55 11.84 2.75
CA ASP A 284 -12.82 11.33 1.40
C ASP A 284 -12.38 9.87 1.22
N ILE A 285 -11.42 9.41 2.02
CA ILE A 285 -10.79 8.08 1.89
C ILE A 285 -11.81 6.94 1.92
N PRO A 286 -12.83 6.91 2.80
CA PRO A 286 -13.82 5.83 2.80
C PRO A 286 -14.59 5.70 1.47
N ASN A 287 -14.94 6.83 0.83
CA ASN A 287 -15.67 6.81 -0.44
C ASN A 287 -14.76 6.41 -1.62
N ILE A 288 -13.51 6.85 -1.59
CA ILE A 288 -12.49 6.46 -2.59
C ILE A 288 -12.22 4.95 -2.50
N GLN A 289 -12.05 4.41 -1.29
CA GLN A 289 -11.90 2.96 -1.05
C GLN A 289 -13.05 2.18 -1.69
N LYS A 290 -14.31 2.53 -1.38
CA LYS A 290 -15.50 1.88 -1.94
C LYS A 290 -15.50 1.88 -3.47
N THR A 291 -15.14 3.02 -4.06
CA THR A 291 -15.08 3.18 -5.51
C THR A 291 -14.01 2.28 -6.14
N ILE A 292 -12.80 2.27 -5.57
CA ILE A 292 -11.68 1.44 -6.04
C ILE A 292 -12.02 -0.06 -5.94
N ILE A 293 -12.55 -0.49 -4.79
CA ILE A 293 -12.95 -1.88 -4.57
C ILE A 293 -14.04 -2.29 -5.56
N SER A 294 -15.09 -1.48 -5.71
CA SER A 294 -16.21 -1.76 -6.63
C SER A 294 -15.73 -1.90 -8.07
N LYS A 295 -14.91 -0.97 -8.57
CA LYS A 295 -14.35 -1.03 -9.93
C LYS A 295 -13.44 -2.25 -10.13
N SER A 296 -12.61 -2.61 -9.15
CA SER A 296 -11.76 -3.81 -9.19
C SER A 296 -12.60 -5.09 -9.24
N ASN A 297 -13.65 -5.14 -8.42
CA ASN A 297 -14.64 -6.20 -8.36
C ASN A 297 -15.42 -6.38 -9.67
N ILE A 298 -15.72 -5.30 -10.39
CA ILE A 298 -16.41 -5.34 -11.69
C ILE A 298 -15.53 -5.98 -12.78
N VAL A 299 -14.22 -5.75 -12.75
CA VAL A 299 -13.29 -6.34 -13.73
C VAL A 299 -12.72 -7.69 -13.29
N GLY A 300 -12.95 -8.10 -12.05
CA GLY A 300 -12.48 -9.37 -11.49
C GLY A 300 -10.98 -9.38 -11.15
N LYS A 301 -10.44 -8.22 -10.76
CA LYS A 301 -9.06 -8.11 -10.28
C LYS A 301 -9.06 -8.06 -8.74
N PRO A 302 -8.23 -8.87 -8.05
CA PRO A 302 -8.18 -8.88 -6.60
C PRO A 302 -7.85 -7.51 -6.04
N VAL A 303 -8.54 -7.13 -4.96
CA VAL A 303 -8.30 -5.87 -4.25
C VAL A 303 -8.03 -6.09 -2.76
N ILE A 304 -6.99 -5.41 -2.27
CA ILE A 304 -6.51 -5.46 -0.90
C ILE A 304 -6.88 -4.14 -0.21
N THR A 305 -7.50 -4.22 0.96
CA THR A 305 -7.59 -3.05 1.87
C THR A 305 -6.47 -3.13 2.89
N ALA A 306 -5.67 -2.07 2.97
CA ALA A 306 -4.40 -2.07 3.68
C ALA A 306 -4.25 -0.87 4.63
N THR A 307 -3.32 -1.04 5.59
CA THR A 307 -2.88 -0.07 6.62
C THR A 307 -3.94 0.24 7.67
N GLN A 308 -3.52 0.40 8.93
CA GLN A 308 -4.37 0.80 10.07
C GLN A 308 -5.64 -0.04 10.28
N MET A 309 -5.61 -1.33 9.93
CA MET A 309 -6.79 -2.19 10.10
C MET A 309 -7.03 -2.51 11.59
N LEU A 310 -5.98 -2.92 12.31
CA LEU A 310 -6.02 -3.25 13.73
C LEU A 310 -4.82 -2.61 14.47
N ASP A 311 -4.43 -1.39 14.11
CA ASP A 311 -3.17 -0.72 14.51
C ASP A 311 -2.93 -0.74 16.03
N SER A 312 -3.99 -0.52 16.83
CA SER A 312 -3.90 -0.53 18.28
C SER A 312 -3.37 -1.86 18.82
N MET A 313 -3.51 -2.96 18.07
CA MET A 313 -2.99 -4.28 18.42
C MET A 313 -1.47 -4.43 18.29
N ILE A 314 -0.77 -3.43 17.75
CA ILE A 314 0.69 -3.31 17.89
C ILE A 314 1.05 -3.28 19.38
N ARG A 315 0.27 -2.53 20.18
CA ARG A 315 0.56 -2.26 21.60
C ARG A 315 -0.39 -2.97 22.54
N ASN A 316 -1.62 -3.26 22.11
CA ASN A 316 -2.70 -3.77 22.95
C ASN A 316 -3.12 -5.20 22.55
N PRO A 317 -3.57 -6.05 23.49
CA PRO A 317 -4.02 -7.41 23.18
C PRO A 317 -5.40 -7.48 22.51
N ARG A 318 -6.12 -6.35 22.41
CA ARG A 318 -7.46 -6.26 21.80
C ARG A 318 -7.58 -4.97 20.98
N PRO A 319 -8.32 -5.01 19.86
CA PRO A 319 -8.57 -3.83 19.06
C PRO A 319 -9.68 -2.96 19.66
N THR A 320 -9.79 -1.75 19.16
CA THR A 320 -10.93 -0.87 19.38
C THR A 320 -12.16 -1.35 18.60
N ARG A 321 -13.34 -0.82 18.95
CA ARG A 321 -14.58 -1.10 18.19
C ARG A 321 -14.56 -0.47 16.79
N ALA A 322 -13.89 0.68 16.64
CA ALA A 322 -13.71 1.35 15.37
C ALA A 322 -12.91 0.47 14.38
N GLU A 323 -11.79 -0.09 14.83
CA GLU A 323 -10.95 -0.99 14.02
C GLU A 323 -11.70 -2.27 13.59
N VAL A 324 -12.48 -2.87 14.50
CA VAL A 324 -13.33 -4.03 14.15
C VAL A 324 -14.38 -3.65 13.10
N SER A 325 -15.00 -2.48 13.24
CA SER A 325 -15.95 -1.96 12.26
C SER A 325 -15.28 -1.68 10.91
N ASP A 326 -14.07 -1.15 10.92
CA ASP A 326 -13.31 -0.84 9.71
C ASP A 326 -12.96 -2.10 8.91
N VAL A 327 -12.45 -3.14 9.58
CA VAL A 327 -12.23 -4.46 8.97
C VAL A 327 -13.52 -5.02 8.37
N ALA A 328 -14.62 -4.99 9.12
CA ALA A 328 -15.91 -5.48 8.65
C ALA A 328 -16.38 -4.72 7.40
N ASN A 329 -16.27 -3.39 7.40
CA ASN A 329 -16.68 -2.57 6.25
C ASN A 329 -15.82 -2.83 5.02
N ALA A 330 -14.51 -3.05 5.16
CA ALA A 330 -13.65 -3.41 4.03
C ALA A 330 -14.11 -4.73 3.35
N ILE A 331 -14.61 -5.69 4.14
CA ILE A 331 -15.17 -6.96 3.65
C ILE A 331 -16.53 -6.73 2.98
N LEU A 332 -17.41 -5.94 3.61
CA LEU A 332 -18.73 -5.58 3.06
C LEU A 332 -18.62 -4.81 1.74
N ASP A 333 -17.60 -3.96 1.60
CA ASP A 333 -17.26 -3.25 0.36
C ASP A 333 -16.81 -4.24 -0.74
N GLY A 334 -16.37 -5.43 -0.34
CA GLY A 334 -16.03 -6.54 -1.22
C GLY A 334 -14.54 -6.73 -1.43
N SER A 335 -13.69 -6.41 -0.46
CA SER A 335 -12.25 -6.69 -0.54
C SER A 335 -11.96 -8.19 -0.66
N ASP A 336 -11.05 -8.56 -1.56
CA ASP A 336 -10.55 -9.93 -1.66
C ASP A 336 -9.62 -10.27 -0.50
N ALA A 337 -8.85 -9.29 -0.04
CA ALA A 337 -7.92 -9.44 1.06
C ALA A 337 -7.90 -8.21 1.99
N VAL A 338 -7.54 -8.46 3.25
CA VAL A 338 -7.22 -7.43 4.24
C VAL A 338 -5.79 -7.65 4.76
N MET A 339 -5.11 -6.57 5.12
CA MET A 339 -3.67 -6.63 5.42
C MET A 339 -3.33 -6.10 6.82
N LEU A 340 -2.50 -6.87 7.54
CA LEU A 340 -1.84 -6.47 8.77
C LEU A 340 -0.41 -5.99 8.46
N SER A 341 -0.07 -4.81 8.96
CA SER A 341 1.19 -4.12 8.75
C SER A 341 2.08 -4.21 10.00
N GLY A 342 2.11 -3.17 10.82
CA GLY A 342 2.91 -3.14 12.05
C GLY A 342 2.45 -4.18 13.06
N GLU A 343 1.15 -4.51 13.04
CA GLU A 343 0.49 -5.44 13.96
C GLU A 343 1.21 -6.80 14.01
N THR A 344 1.61 -7.31 12.85
CA THR A 344 2.30 -8.61 12.72
C THR A 344 3.81 -8.49 12.55
N ALA A 345 4.32 -7.32 12.12
CA ALA A 345 5.74 -7.14 11.86
C ALA A 345 6.52 -6.78 13.13
N ILE A 346 5.99 -5.87 13.95
CA ILE A 346 6.67 -5.31 15.14
C ILE A 346 5.80 -5.32 16.40
N GLY A 347 4.54 -5.75 16.28
CA GLY A 347 3.58 -5.76 17.39
C GLY A 347 3.96 -6.71 18.52
N ASN A 348 3.43 -6.42 19.70
CA ASN A 348 3.54 -7.26 20.90
C ASN A 348 2.62 -8.49 20.84
N TYR A 349 1.55 -8.43 20.04
CA TYR A 349 0.50 -9.47 19.95
C TYR A 349 0.26 -9.93 18.51
N PRO A 350 1.32 -10.37 17.78
CA PRO A 350 1.23 -10.62 16.34
C PRO A 350 0.24 -11.74 15.99
N LEU A 351 0.21 -12.82 16.76
CA LEU A 351 -0.70 -13.95 16.53
C LEU A 351 -2.15 -13.59 16.92
N ASP A 352 -2.34 -12.85 18.02
CA ASP A 352 -3.68 -12.41 18.44
C ASP A 352 -4.29 -11.42 17.44
N ALA A 353 -3.49 -10.54 16.84
CA ALA A 353 -3.93 -9.64 15.77
C ALA A 353 -4.45 -10.42 14.56
N LEU A 354 -3.70 -11.42 14.09
CA LEU A 354 -4.13 -12.30 13.01
C LEU A 354 -5.41 -13.07 13.38
N GLN A 355 -5.46 -13.69 14.55
CA GLN A 355 -6.66 -14.44 14.97
C GLN A 355 -7.89 -13.53 15.11
N THR A 356 -7.68 -12.29 15.55
CA THR A 356 -8.75 -11.29 15.64
C THR A 356 -9.26 -10.91 14.25
N MET A 357 -8.36 -10.63 13.30
CA MET A 357 -8.69 -10.40 11.91
C MET A 357 -9.53 -11.55 11.33
N VAL A 358 -9.09 -12.80 11.54
CA VAL A 358 -9.80 -14.00 11.05
C VAL A 358 -11.19 -14.14 11.67
N ARG A 359 -11.36 -13.88 12.98
CA ARG A 359 -12.68 -13.91 13.62
C ARG A 359 -13.63 -12.86 13.05
N VAL A 360 -13.14 -11.64 12.80
CA VAL A 360 -13.95 -10.57 12.18
C VAL A 360 -14.33 -10.95 10.76
N ILE A 361 -13.41 -11.51 9.97
CA ILE A 361 -13.68 -12.00 8.62
C ILE A 361 -14.82 -13.01 8.62
N ILE A 362 -14.67 -14.10 9.37
CA ILE A 362 -15.68 -15.17 9.44
C ILE A 362 -17.03 -14.59 9.85
N LYS A 363 -17.05 -13.73 10.88
CA LYS A 363 -18.31 -13.18 11.37
C LYS A 363 -18.99 -12.23 10.39
N THR A 364 -18.21 -11.49 9.61
CA THR A 364 -18.73 -10.57 8.60
C THR A 364 -19.23 -11.34 7.38
N GLU A 365 -18.53 -12.41 6.96
CA GLU A 365 -18.94 -13.26 5.85
C GLU A 365 -20.28 -13.97 6.10
N GLU A 366 -20.57 -14.36 7.34
CA GLU A 366 -21.88 -14.91 7.75
C GLU A 366 -23.04 -13.94 7.46
N ALA A 367 -22.79 -12.63 7.47
CA ALA A 367 -23.78 -11.59 7.29
C ALA A 367 -23.92 -11.10 5.83
N LEU A 368 -23.12 -11.62 4.90
CA LEU A 368 -23.17 -11.22 3.50
C LEU A 368 -24.45 -11.73 2.81
N ASP A 369 -25.15 -10.82 2.13
CA ASP A 369 -26.22 -11.16 1.21
C ASP A 369 -25.64 -11.58 -0.14
N TYR A 370 -25.32 -12.87 -0.26
CA TYR A 370 -24.77 -13.45 -1.48
C TYR A 370 -25.72 -13.34 -2.69
N GLU A 371 -27.04 -13.23 -2.47
CA GLU A 371 -28.00 -13.11 -3.56
C GLU A 371 -27.95 -11.70 -4.16
N ASP A 372 -27.99 -10.67 -3.32
CA ASP A 372 -27.86 -9.28 -3.74
C ASP A 372 -26.50 -9.02 -4.41
N ILE A 373 -25.40 -9.56 -3.84
CA ILE A 373 -24.07 -9.44 -4.45
C ILE A 373 -24.08 -10.02 -5.86
N MET A 374 -24.60 -11.24 -6.03
CA MET A 374 -24.59 -11.93 -7.32
C MET A 374 -25.47 -11.22 -8.37
N GLN A 375 -26.65 -10.71 -7.97
CA GLN A 375 -27.52 -9.91 -8.84
C GLN A 375 -26.84 -8.61 -9.29
N LYS A 376 -26.17 -7.90 -8.38
CA LYS A 376 -25.38 -6.72 -8.72
C LYS A 376 -24.29 -7.05 -9.75
N LYS A 377 -23.63 -8.20 -9.63
CA LYS A 377 -22.61 -8.64 -10.59
C LYS A 377 -23.17 -8.90 -11.99
N PHE A 378 -24.38 -9.45 -12.08
CA PHE A 378 -25.05 -9.67 -13.37
C PHE A 378 -25.19 -8.39 -14.20
N LYS A 379 -25.49 -7.25 -13.55
CA LYS A 379 -25.64 -5.95 -14.21
C LYS A 379 -24.38 -5.48 -14.94
N TYR A 380 -23.20 -5.85 -14.44
CA TYR A 380 -21.90 -5.38 -14.95
C TYR A 380 -21.14 -6.44 -15.77
N ARG A 381 -21.80 -7.55 -16.12
CA ARG A 381 -21.17 -8.63 -16.89
C ARG A 381 -20.76 -8.17 -18.29
N LYS A 382 -19.61 -8.62 -18.78
CA LYS A 382 -19.28 -8.50 -20.22
C LYS A 382 -19.80 -9.72 -20.98
N ASN A 383 -20.04 -9.52 -22.28
CA ASN A 383 -20.49 -10.57 -23.19
C ASN A 383 -19.31 -11.42 -23.69
N THR A 384 -18.61 -12.10 -22.76
CA THR A 384 -17.57 -13.09 -23.11
C THR A 384 -18.02 -14.49 -22.73
N ILE A 385 -17.54 -15.50 -23.48
CA ILE A 385 -17.88 -16.91 -23.24
C ILE A 385 -17.47 -17.33 -21.82
N THR A 386 -16.24 -17.00 -21.41
CA THR A 386 -15.72 -17.33 -20.07
C THR A 386 -16.59 -16.75 -18.97
N GLU A 387 -16.99 -15.48 -19.09
CA GLU A 387 -17.82 -14.82 -18.08
C GLU A 387 -19.24 -15.39 -18.02
N ALA A 388 -19.83 -15.72 -19.18
CA ALA A 388 -21.13 -16.38 -19.25
C ALA A 388 -21.12 -17.77 -18.57
N ILE A 389 -20.11 -18.59 -18.86
CA ILE A 389 -19.96 -19.92 -18.25
C ILE A 389 -19.72 -19.79 -16.74
N SER A 390 -18.82 -18.89 -16.32
CA SER A 390 -18.52 -18.69 -14.90
C SER A 390 -19.73 -18.21 -14.10
N PHE A 391 -20.52 -17.28 -14.65
CA PHE A 391 -21.75 -16.83 -14.03
C PHE A 391 -22.78 -17.96 -13.93
N ALA A 392 -23.02 -18.69 -15.02
CA ALA A 392 -23.95 -19.82 -15.04
C ALA A 392 -23.57 -20.90 -14.03
N ALA A 393 -22.28 -21.23 -13.90
CA ALA A 393 -21.78 -22.17 -12.91
C ALA A 393 -22.10 -21.71 -11.47
N CYS A 394 -21.95 -20.42 -11.17
CA CYS A 394 -22.31 -19.86 -9.87
C CYS A 394 -23.83 -19.93 -9.62
N GLU A 395 -24.66 -19.69 -10.65
CA GLU A 395 -26.13 -19.74 -10.50
C GLU A 395 -26.61 -21.17 -10.26
N ILE A 396 -26.03 -22.14 -10.97
CA ILE A 396 -26.29 -23.57 -10.75
C ILE A 396 -25.88 -23.96 -9.34
N ALA A 397 -24.68 -23.57 -8.91
CA ALA A 397 -24.20 -23.84 -7.56
C ALA A 397 -25.11 -23.24 -6.48
N ARG A 398 -25.60 -22.01 -6.68
CA ARG A 398 -26.57 -21.36 -5.79
C ARG A 398 -27.89 -22.12 -5.76
N SER A 399 -28.47 -22.41 -6.92
CA SER A 399 -29.78 -23.05 -7.05
C SER A 399 -29.82 -24.46 -6.48
N LEU A 400 -28.70 -25.19 -6.57
CA LEU A 400 -28.54 -26.53 -6.03
C LEU A 400 -27.98 -26.57 -4.60
N ILE A 401 -27.69 -25.40 -4.01
CA ILE A 401 -27.04 -25.29 -2.68
C ILE A 401 -25.74 -26.11 -2.65
N ALA A 402 -24.97 -26.06 -3.74
CA ALA A 402 -23.73 -26.81 -3.87
C ALA A 402 -22.71 -26.32 -2.83
N ALA A 403 -22.08 -27.26 -2.13
CA ALA A 403 -21.04 -26.92 -1.15
C ALA A 403 -19.78 -26.33 -1.81
N VAL A 404 -19.42 -26.82 -3.01
CA VAL A 404 -18.14 -26.55 -3.65
C VAL A 404 -18.30 -26.38 -5.16
N ILE A 405 -17.54 -25.46 -5.74
CA ILE A 405 -17.28 -25.31 -7.18
C ILE A 405 -15.81 -25.68 -7.42
N ILE A 406 -15.55 -26.69 -8.25
CA ILE A 406 -14.19 -27.10 -8.60
C ILE A 406 -13.86 -26.55 -9.98
N THR A 407 -12.72 -25.88 -10.10
CA THR A 407 -12.22 -25.33 -11.36
C THR A 407 -10.86 -25.91 -11.69
N SER A 408 -10.70 -26.40 -12.92
CA SER A 408 -9.38 -26.69 -13.48
C SER A 408 -8.84 -25.43 -14.17
N THR A 409 -7.60 -25.05 -13.88
CA THR A 409 -7.00 -23.81 -14.37
C THR A 409 -5.49 -23.92 -14.55
N GLN A 410 -4.98 -23.44 -15.69
CA GLN A 410 -3.54 -23.39 -15.96
C GLN A 410 -2.91 -22.04 -15.59
N SER A 411 -3.69 -20.95 -15.58
CA SER A 411 -3.21 -19.59 -15.30
C SER A 411 -3.86 -18.95 -14.07
N GLY A 412 -4.84 -19.62 -13.47
CA GLY A 412 -5.68 -19.09 -12.41
C GLY A 412 -6.92 -18.31 -12.91
N SER A 413 -7.02 -18.05 -14.22
CA SER A 413 -8.09 -17.21 -14.79
C SER A 413 -9.50 -17.74 -14.48
N THR A 414 -9.74 -19.05 -14.68
CA THR A 414 -11.06 -19.66 -14.42
C THR A 414 -11.52 -19.49 -12.98
N ALA A 415 -10.63 -19.79 -12.02
CA ALA A 415 -10.91 -19.64 -10.59
C ALA A 415 -11.23 -18.17 -10.22
N ARG A 416 -10.48 -17.22 -10.78
CA ARG A 416 -10.74 -15.78 -10.60
C ARG A 416 -12.08 -15.34 -11.20
N GLN A 417 -12.47 -15.87 -12.36
CA GLN A 417 -13.77 -15.56 -12.97
C GLN A 417 -14.94 -16.13 -12.17
N ILE A 418 -14.80 -17.31 -11.54
CA ILE A 418 -15.79 -17.81 -10.59
C ILE A 418 -15.82 -16.90 -9.35
N SER A 419 -14.67 -16.61 -8.75
CA SER A 419 -14.55 -15.75 -7.55
C SER A 419 -15.12 -14.34 -7.75
N LYS A 420 -14.98 -13.77 -8.95
CA LYS A 420 -15.54 -12.47 -9.33
C LYS A 420 -17.04 -12.36 -9.04
N ASN A 421 -17.78 -13.46 -9.21
CA ASN A 421 -19.22 -13.55 -8.98
C ASN A 421 -19.60 -13.76 -7.51
N ARG A 422 -18.60 -13.90 -6.62
CA ARG A 422 -18.72 -14.03 -5.17
C ARG A 422 -19.70 -15.14 -4.73
N PRO A 423 -19.60 -16.39 -5.23
CA PRO A 423 -20.51 -17.45 -4.84
C PRO A 423 -20.37 -17.81 -3.35
N LYS A 424 -21.50 -18.19 -2.74
CA LYS A 424 -21.52 -18.73 -1.36
C LYS A 424 -20.77 -20.06 -1.25
N SER A 425 -20.78 -20.89 -2.30
CA SER A 425 -20.00 -22.12 -2.39
C SER A 425 -18.49 -21.87 -2.25
N ILE A 426 -17.76 -22.85 -1.72
CA ILE A 426 -16.29 -22.83 -1.68
C ILE A 426 -15.76 -23.02 -3.11
N ILE A 427 -14.69 -22.34 -3.50
CA ILE A 427 -14.07 -22.52 -4.82
C ILE A 427 -12.76 -23.29 -4.64
N ILE A 428 -12.59 -24.41 -5.35
CA ILE A 428 -11.32 -25.14 -5.41
C ILE A 428 -10.65 -24.83 -6.75
N GLY A 429 -9.44 -24.26 -6.70
CA GLY A 429 -8.63 -23.94 -7.87
C GLY A 429 -7.58 -25.01 -8.14
N ALA A 430 -7.92 -26.04 -8.91
CA ALA A 430 -6.98 -27.10 -9.26
C ALA A 430 -6.07 -26.67 -10.43
N SER A 431 -4.76 -26.71 -10.21
CA SER A 431 -3.74 -26.36 -11.20
C SER A 431 -2.60 -27.38 -11.20
N PRO A 432 -1.98 -27.68 -12.36
CA PRO A 432 -0.74 -28.45 -12.40
C PRO A 432 0.49 -27.64 -11.96
N HIS A 433 0.35 -26.32 -11.77
CA HIS A 433 1.44 -25.41 -11.46
C HIS A 433 1.31 -24.82 -10.05
N GLU A 434 2.30 -25.06 -9.19
CA GLU A 434 2.30 -24.53 -7.82
C GLU A 434 2.28 -23.00 -7.76
N TRP A 435 2.97 -22.31 -8.68
CA TRP A 435 2.99 -20.84 -8.71
C TRP A 435 1.58 -20.26 -8.94
N VAL A 436 0.73 -20.96 -9.69
CA VAL A 436 -0.69 -20.58 -9.87
C VAL A 436 -1.47 -20.78 -8.57
N MET A 437 -1.24 -21.90 -7.87
CA MET A 437 -1.91 -22.18 -6.60
C MET A 437 -1.58 -21.09 -5.56
N ARG A 438 -0.30 -20.71 -5.46
CA ARG A 438 0.12 -19.60 -4.60
C ARG A 438 -0.48 -18.26 -5.03
N GLN A 439 -0.55 -17.97 -6.33
CA GLN A 439 -1.21 -16.74 -6.80
C GLN A 439 -2.72 -16.70 -6.55
N LEU A 440 -3.39 -17.87 -6.53
CA LEU A 440 -4.80 -17.96 -6.17
C LEU A 440 -5.07 -17.67 -4.69
N MET A 441 -4.04 -17.68 -3.82
CA MET A 441 -4.18 -17.28 -2.41
C MET A 441 -4.56 -15.80 -2.22
N MET A 442 -4.47 -14.96 -3.25
CA MET A 442 -5.00 -13.58 -3.24
C MET A 442 -6.48 -13.51 -3.65
N THR A 443 -7.00 -14.57 -4.28
CA THR A 443 -8.35 -14.57 -4.86
C THR A 443 -9.37 -14.97 -3.81
N TRP A 444 -10.37 -14.12 -3.57
CA TRP A 444 -11.41 -14.37 -2.58
C TRP A 444 -12.10 -15.72 -2.80
N GLY A 445 -12.33 -16.46 -1.72
CA GLY A 445 -13.12 -17.69 -1.73
C GLY A 445 -12.48 -18.89 -2.43
N VAL A 446 -11.28 -18.74 -3.00
CA VAL A 446 -10.52 -19.83 -3.65
C VAL A 446 -9.59 -20.51 -2.65
N ILE A 447 -9.54 -21.85 -2.70
CA ILE A 447 -8.55 -22.70 -2.02
C ILE A 447 -7.67 -23.35 -3.08
#